data_AF-A0A2E1ZJH6-F1
#
_entry.id   AF-A0A2E1ZJH6-F1
#
_cell.length_a   1.000
_cell.length_b   1.000
_cell.length_c   1.000
_cell.angle_alpha   90.00
_cell.angle_beta   90.00
_cell.angle_gamma   90.00
#
_symmetry.space_group_name_H-M   'P 1'
#
loop_
_entity.id
_entity.type
_entity.pdbx_description
1 polymer ?
#
loop_
_entity_poly.entity_id
_entity_poly.type
_entity_poly.pdbx_seq_one_letter_code
_entity_poly.pdbx_strand_id
1 'polypeptide(L)'
;MSKTRREFIRLSALLAAGMSLPAKAQSPLKLLILGGTGFVGPHMVRYAVSRGHKVSIFTRGNKQLDVPGVEYLVGDRNNELSALTGRTWDVVLDNNARDYRWVQASTALLRGAAEHYILISSISAYAIEGFGYENWQRILWEPMVNESTTRVSPPEDWSMGDEATYGLTKALSEDIVHAVFPSRCTIVRPGLIVGPGDPTDRFTYWPV
;
A
#
# COMPACT_ATOMS: atom_id res chain seq x y z
N MET A 1 9.28 -46.46 -7.65
CA MET A 1 7.84 -46.52 -7.32
C MET A 1 7.18 -45.24 -7.82
N SER A 2 6.27 -45.33 -8.79
CA SER A 2 5.55 -44.18 -9.35
C SER A 2 4.49 -43.69 -8.35
N LYS A 3 4.59 -42.44 -7.88
CA LYS A 3 3.58 -41.84 -6.99
C LYS A 3 2.29 -41.65 -7.77
N THR A 4 1.18 -42.10 -7.21
CA THR A 4 -0.12 -42.00 -7.89
C THR A 4 -0.59 -40.55 -7.96
N ARG A 5 -1.37 -40.20 -8.99
CA ARG A 5 -1.96 -38.84 -9.16
C ARG A 5 -2.73 -38.38 -7.91
N ARG A 6 -3.30 -39.33 -7.17
CA ARG A 6 -4.05 -39.11 -5.92
C ARG A 6 -3.13 -38.74 -4.74
N GLU A 7 -1.96 -39.37 -4.64
CA GLU A 7 -0.93 -39.01 -3.67
C GLU A 7 -0.32 -37.66 -3.98
N PHE A 8 -0.08 -37.36 -5.26
CA PHE A 8 0.38 -36.03 -5.68
C PHE A 8 -0.63 -34.94 -5.29
N ILE A 9 -1.92 -35.12 -5.58
CA ILE A 9 -2.96 -34.15 -5.18
C ILE A 9 -3.04 -33.98 -3.65
N ARG A 10 -2.93 -35.07 -2.87
CA ARG A 10 -2.90 -34.99 -1.40
C ARG A 10 -1.66 -34.28 -0.88
N LEU A 11 -0.49 -34.54 -1.46
CA LEU A 11 0.77 -33.89 -1.07
C LEU A 11 0.78 -32.41 -1.45
N SER A 12 0.22 -32.05 -2.61
CA SER A 12 0.06 -30.66 -3.06
C SER A 12 -0.95 -29.90 -2.19
N ALA A 13 -2.04 -30.54 -1.75
CA ALA A 13 -2.97 -29.95 -0.80
C ALA A 13 -2.35 -29.73 0.59
N LEU A 14 -1.46 -30.62 1.04
CA LEU A 14 -0.69 -30.46 2.28
C LEU A 14 0.39 -29.38 2.19
N LEU A 15 1.05 -29.21 1.04
CA LEU A 15 1.98 -28.11 0.78
C LEU A 15 1.25 -26.75 0.67
N ALA A 16 0.05 -26.72 0.09
CA ALA A 16 -0.81 -25.54 0.11
C ALA A 16 -1.36 -25.23 1.52
N ALA A 17 -1.59 -26.25 2.36
CA ALA A 17 -1.95 -26.11 3.77
C ALA A 17 -0.77 -25.72 4.67
N GLY A 18 0.47 -25.78 4.17
CA GLY A 18 1.68 -25.33 4.86
C GLY A 18 1.78 -23.80 4.97
N MET A 19 0.95 -23.06 4.22
CA MET A 19 0.69 -21.65 4.53
C MET A 19 -0.28 -21.60 5.71
N SER A 20 0.26 -21.61 6.93
CA SER A 20 -0.56 -21.42 8.13
C SER A 20 -1.43 -20.17 7.93
N LEU A 21 -2.75 -20.33 8.02
CA LEU A 21 -3.64 -19.17 8.12
C LEU A 21 -3.11 -18.30 9.26
N PRO A 22 -2.95 -16.99 9.05
CA PRO A 22 -2.36 -16.15 10.07
C PRO A 22 -3.23 -16.22 11.32
N ALA A 23 -2.60 -16.40 12.49
CA ALA A 23 -3.31 -16.44 13.76
C ALA A 23 -4.24 -15.23 13.88
N LYS A 24 -5.41 -15.38 14.53
CA LYS A 24 -6.31 -14.23 14.76
C LYS A 24 -5.58 -13.13 15.54
N ALA A 25 -5.92 -11.87 15.24
CA ALA A 25 -5.41 -10.76 16.04
C ALA A 25 -5.95 -10.85 17.48
N GLN A 26 -5.18 -10.35 18.45
CA GLN A 26 -5.58 -10.31 19.86
C GLN A 26 -6.87 -9.50 20.06
N SER A 27 -7.03 -8.42 19.28
CA SER A 27 -8.25 -7.63 19.21
C SER A 27 -8.62 -7.32 17.74
N PRO A 28 -9.89 -7.50 17.34
CA PRO A 28 -10.39 -7.00 16.07
C PRO A 28 -10.30 -5.46 16.00
N LEU A 29 -10.00 -4.93 14.81
CA LEU A 29 -9.92 -3.50 14.52
C LEU A 29 -10.82 -3.16 13.34
N LYS A 30 -11.24 -1.91 13.23
CA LYS A 30 -11.87 -1.30 12.05
C LYS A 30 -10.79 -0.70 11.16
N LEU A 31 -10.65 -1.24 9.97
CA LEU A 31 -9.62 -0.83 9.00
C LEU A 31 -10.28 -0.18 7.79
N LEU A 32 -9.77 0.99 7.40
CA LEU A 32 -10.02 1.58 6.09
C LEU A 32 -8.83 1.34 5.18
N ILE A 33 -9.03 0.73 4.02
CA ILE A 33 -7.97 0.55 3.03
C ILE A 33 -8.25 1.44 1.81
N LEU A 34 -7.39 2.44 1.59
CA LEU A 34 -7.40 3.27 0.39
C LEU A 34 -6.60 2.53 -0.70
N GLY A 35 -7.27 2.15 -1.79
CA GLY A 35 -6.66 1.32 -2.85
C GLY A 35 -6.76 -0.18 -2.62
N GLY A 36 -7.83 -0.66 -1.95
CA GLY A 36 -8.04 -2.08 -1.65
C GLY A 36 -8.19 -3.00 -2.87
N THR A 37 -8.45 -2.46 -4.06
CA THR A 37 -8.62 -3.22 -5.32
C THR A 37 -7.44 -3.09 -6.30
N GLY A 38 -6.37 -2.40 -5.89
CA GLY A 38 -5.13 -2.25 -6.67
C GLY A 38 -4.27 -3.52 -6.69
N PHE A 39 -2.98 -3.40 -6.98
CA PHE A 39 -2.07 -4.55 -6.99
C PHE A 39 -1.89 -5.17 -5.58
N VAL A 40 -1.39 -4.38 -4.62
CA VAL A 40 -1.12 -4.88 -3.26
C VAL A 40 -2.39 -4.96 -2.38
N GLY A 41 -3.42 -4.19 -2.74
CA GLY A 41 -4.66 -4.05 -1.97
C GLY A 41 -5.37 -5.38 -1.65
N PRO A 42 -5.67 -6.25 -2.63
CA PRO A 42 -6.36 -7.51 -2.40
C PRO A 42 -5.64 -8.43 -1.41
N HIS A 43 -4.30 -8.42 -1.41
CA HIS A 43 -3.49 -9.20 -0.47
C HIS A 43 -3.63 -8.67 0.95
N MET A 44 -3.60 -7.35 1.13
CA MET A 44 -3.80 -6.70 2.42
C MET A 44 -5.23 -6.88 2.95
N VAL A 45 -6.24 -6.79 2.08
CA VAL A 45 -7.64 -7.05 2.41
C VAL A 45 -7.83 -8.49 2.90
N ARG A 46 -7.36 -9.48 2.13
CA ARG A 46 -7.44 -10.90 2.52
C ARG A 46 -6.75 -11.15 3.85
N TYR A 47 -5.54 -10.62 4.02
CA TYR A 47 -4.80 -10.77 5.27
C TYR A 47 -5.58 -10.17 6.45
N ALA A 48 -6.05 -8.93 6.33
CA ALA A 48 -6.80 -8.26 7.39
C ALA A 48 -8.09 -9.01 7.78
N VAL A 49 -8.87 -9.48 6.79
CA VAL A 49 -10.08 -10.28 7.04
C VAL A 49 -9.74 -11.60 7.72
N SER A 50 -8.68 -12.29 7.26
CA SER A 50 -8.25 -13.56 7.87
C SER A 50 -7.85 -13.39 9.35
N ARG A 51 -7.25 -12.25 9.71
CA ARG A 51 -6.93 -11.85 11.09
C ARG A 51 -8.16 -11.50 11.94
N GLY A 52 -9.33 -11.33 11.34
CA GLY A 52 -10.60 -11.04 12.01
C GLY A 52 -10.94 -9.56 12.14
N HIS A 53 -10.26 -8.66 11.42
CA HIS A 53 -10.59 -7.24 11.42
C HIS A 53 -11.87 -6.95 10.62
N LYS A 54 -12.54 -5.85 10.94
CA LYS A 54 -13.63 -5.28 10.14
C LYS A 54 -13.01 -4.40 9.07
N VAL A 55 -13.17 -4.76 7.80
CA VAL A 55 -12.47 -4.10 6.70
C VAL A 55 -13.46 -3.35 5.81
N SER A 56 -13.21 -2.05 5.65
CA SER A 56 -13.83 -1.22 4.62
C SER A 56 -12.77 -0.85 3.58
N ILE A 57 -13.13 -0.87 2.30
CA ILE A 57 -12.26 -0.40 1.21
C ILE A 57 -12.87 0.83 0.55
N PHE A 58 -12.05 1.83 0.25
CA PHE A 58 -12.46 2.96 -0.58
C PHE A 58 -12.06 2.71 -2.04
N THR A 59 -13.03 2.69 -2.95
CA THR A 59 -12.85 2.26 -4.34
C THR A 59 -13.87 2.92 -5.26
N ARG A 60 -13.55 3.03 -6.56
CA ARG A 60 -14.47 3.55 -7.58
C ARG A 60 -15.63 2.59 -7.92
N GLY A 61 -15.69 1.42 -7.29
CA GLY A 61 -16.74 0.41 -7.54
C GLY A 61 -16.52 -0.50 -8.76
N ASN A 62 -15.52 -0.22 -9.60
CA ASN A 62 -15.32 -0.95 -10.87
C ASN A 62 -14.71 -2.36 -10.73
N LYS A 63 -14.29 -2.75 -9.53
CA LYS A 63 -13.67 -4.05 -9.26
C LYS A 63 -14.19 -4.61 -7.95
N GLN A 64 -14.54 -5.88 -7.97
CA GLN A 64 -14.96 -6.63 -6.79
C GLN A 64 -13.88 -7.65 -6.42
N LEU A 65 -13.66 -7.80 -5.12
CA LEU A 65 -12.79 -8.81 -4.54
C LEU A 65 -13.64 -10.02 -4.15
N ASP A 66 -13.12 -11.21 -4.44
CA ASP A 66 -13.64 -12.46 -3.90
C ASP A 66 -13.15 -12.64 -2.44
N VAL A 67 -13.62 -11.75 -1.56
CA VAL A 67 -13.34 -11.76 -0.13
C VAL A 67 -14.63 -11.40 0.60
N PRO A 68 -15.24 -12.32 1.36
CA PRO A 68 -16.49 -12.06 2.06
C PRO A 68 -16.28 -11.08 3.22
N GLY A 69 -17.33 -10.33 3.56
CA GLY A 69 -17.36 -9.47 4.75
C GLY A 69 -16.60 -8.14 4.63
N VAL A 70 -16.19 -7.76 3.42
CA VAL A 70 -15.56 -6.45 3.13
C VAL A 70 -16.64 -5.43 2.78
N GLU A 71 -16.65 -4.28 3.45
CA GLU A 71 -17.51 -3.15 3.10
C GLU A 71 -16.89 -2.33 1.94
N TYR A 72 -17.69 -1.97 0.94
CA TYR A 72 -17.26 -1.17 -0.20
C TYR A 72 -17.78 0.26 -0.04
N LEU A 73 -16.87 1.19 0.20
CA LEU A 73 -17.14 2.62 0.22
C LEU A 73 -16.85 3.17 -1.17
N VAL A 74 -17.91 3.48 -1.92
CA VAL A 74 -17.80 3.88 -3.33
C VAL A 74 -17.50 5.38 -3.42
N GLY A 75 -16.47 5.72 -4.18
CA GLY A 75 -16.09 7.09 -4.50
C GLY A 75 -14.75 7.16 -5.25
N ASP A 76 -14.31 8.38 -5.52
CA ASP A 76 -13.07 8.69 -6.22
C ASP A 76 -12.22 9.67 -5.38
N ARG A 77 -10.91 9.43 -5.29
CA ARG A 77 -10.00 10.29 -4.51
C ARG A 77 -9.79 11.67 -5.15
N ASN A 78 -10.16 11.85 -6.41
CA ASN A 78 -10.05 13.14 -7.07
C ASN A 78 -11.04 14.17 -6.49
N ASN A 79 -12.28 13.76 -6.20
CA ASN A 79 -13.34 14.71 -5.80
C ASN A 79 -14.57 14.08 -5.09
N GLU A 80 -14.61 12.78 -4.84
CA GLU A 80 -15.81 12.07 -4.36
C GLU A 80 -15.54 11.30 -3.05
N LEU A 81 -15.09 12.01 -2.01
CA LEU A 81 -14.74 11.41 -0.71
C LEU A 81 -15.93 11.27 0.27
N SER A 82 -17.15 11.63 -0.14
CA SER A 82 -18.32 11.74 0.74
C SER A 82 -18.67 10.43 1.48
N ALA A 83 -18.37 9.27 0.89
CA ALA A 83 -18.57 7.97 1.52
C ALA A 83 -17.76 7.77 2.81
N LEU A 84 -16.70 8.57 3.03
CA LEU A 84 -15.85 8.51 4.21
C LEU A 84 -16.37 9.40 5.36
N THR A 85 -17.25 10.37 5.08
CA THR A 85 -17.72 11.36 6.04
C THR A 85 -18.58 10.74 7.15
N GLY A 86 -18.38 11.19 8.40
CA GLY A 86 -19.19 10.75 9.55
C GLY A 86 -18.87 9.35 10.07
N ARG A 87 -17.75 8.76 9.63
CA ARG A 87 -17.30 7.41 10.00
C ARG A 87 -15.99 7.49 10.78
N THR A 88 -15.63 6.40 11.45
CA THR A 88 -14.37 6.28 12.19
C THR A 88 -13.73 4.90 12.02
N TRP A 89 -12.40 4.87 12.07
CA TRP A 89 -11.57 3.68 11.93
C TRP A 89 -10.43 3.70 12.94
N ASP A 90 -10.00 2.51 13.36
CA ASP A 90 -8.82 2.39 14.22
C ASP A 90 -7.55 2.63 13.39
N VAL A 91 -7.52 2.14 12.15
CA VAL A 91 -6.38 2.31 11.26
C VAL A 91 -6.82 2.59 9.82
N VAL A 92 -6.16 3.56 9.19
CA VAL A 92 -6.19 3.78 7.74
C VAL A 92 -4.92 3.22 7.13
N LEU A 93 -5.06 2.45 6.05
CA LEU A 93 -3.97 1.92 5.25
C LEU A 93 -4.06 2.52 3.85
N ASP A 94 -3.14 3.44 3.52
CA ASP A 94 -3.07 4.06 2.20
C ASP A 94 -2.03 3.38 1.31
N ASN A 95 -2.54 2.54 0.42
CA ASN A 95 -1.75 1.78 -0.54
C ASN A 95 -1.59 2.49 -1.89
N ASN A 96 -2.26 3.61 -2.10
CA ASN A 96 -2.41 4.24 -3.41
C ASN A 96 -2.25 5.76 -3.32
N ALA A 97 -1.11 6.17 -2.78
CA ALA A 97 -0.58 7.53 -2.87
C ALA A 97 0.22 7.69 -4.19
N ARG A 98 -0.48 7.70 -5.32
CA ARG A 98 0.10 8.01 -6.65
C ARG A 98 0.01 9.50 -6.99
N ASP A 99 -0.73 10.24 -6.20
CA ASP A 99 -0.86 11.69 -6.25
C ASP A 99 -0.89 12.20 -4.81
N TYR A 100 -0.03 13.16 -4.47
CA TYR A 100 0.07 13.69 -3.11
C TYR A 100 -1.19 14.48 -2.74
N ARG A 101 -1.91 15.04 -3.73
CA ARG A 101 -3.17 15.75 -3.55
C ARG A 101 -4.28 14.82 -3.04
N TRP A 102 -4.27 13.56 -3.48
CA TRP A 102 -5.18 12.53 -2.94
C TRP A 102 -4.91 12.25 -1.45
N VAL A 103 -3.63 12.22 -1.07
CA VAL A 103 -3.22 12.05 0.33
C VAL A 103 -3.65 13.26 1.15
N GLN A 104 -3.37 14.47 0.67
CA GLN A 104 -3.81 15.73 1.28
C GLN A 104 -5.32 15.77 1.56
N ALA A 105 -6.13 15.51 0.54
CA ALA A 105 -7.59 15.52 0.68
C ALA A 105 -8.10 14.45 1.66
N SER A 106 -7.60 13.22 1.54
CA SER A 106 -8.05 12.13 2.41
C SER A 106 -7.61 12.31 3.87
N THR A 107 -6.37 12.75 4.12
CA THR A 107 -5.85 12.98 5.46
C THR A 107 -6.58 14.13 6.15
N ALA A 108 -6.89 15.21 5.42
CA ALA A 108 -7.70 16.31 5.95
C ALA A 108 -9.07 15.83 6.46
N LEU A 109 -9.75 14.98 5.68
CA LEU A 109 -11.03 14.38 6.09
C LEU A 109 -10.89 13.39 7.25
N LEU A 110 -9.79 12.62 7.27
CA LEU A 110 -9.60 11.50 8.19
C LEU A 110 -8.92 11.89 9.52
N ARG A 111 -8.41 13.13 9.66
CA ARG A 111 -7.62 13.58 10.82
C ARG A 111 -8.23 13.24 12.18
N GLY A 112 -9.55 13.43 12.31
CA GLY A 112 -10.33 13.12 13.52
C GLY A 112 -11.13 11.82 13.45
N ALA A 113 -11.00 11.07 12.35
CA ALA A 113 -11.74 9.84 12.10
C ALA A 113 -10.85 8.58 12.16
N ALA A 114 -9.53 8.74 12.24
CA ALA A 114 -8.59 7.63 12.28
C ALA A 114 -7.62 7.75 13.46
N GLU A 115 -7.50 6.68 14.24
CA GLU A 115 -6.54 6.64 15.36
C GLU A 115 -5.10 6.50 14.88
N HIS A 116 -4.85 5.76 13.79
CA HIS A 116 -3.53 5.61 13.19
C HIS A 116 -3.57 5.61 11.65
N TYR A 117 -2.56 6.21 11.00
CA TYR A 117 -2.45 6.27 9.53
C TYR A 117 -1.18 5.58 9.04
N ILE A 118 -1.33 4.52 8.25
CA ILE A 118 -0.22 3.80 7.62
C ILE A 118 -0.16 4.18 6.14
N LEU A 119 0.95 4.80 5.73
CA LEU A 119 1.21 5.13 4.33
C LEU A 119 2.19 4.13 3.73
N ILE A 120 1.83 3.54 2.59
CA ILE A 120 2.77 2.81 1.74
C ILE A 120 3.45 3.80 0.79
N SER A 121 4.66 4.20 1.18
CA SER A 121 5.57 5.05 0.43
C SER A 121 6.43 4.21 -0.54
N SER A 122 7.68 4.59 -0.76
CA SER A 122 8.66 3.87 -1.58
C SER A 122 10.08 4.32 -1.23
N ILE A 123 11.08 3.47 -1.47
CA ILE A 123 12.49 3.88 -1.48
C ILE A 123 12.77 5.01 -2.48
N SER A 124 11.96 5.17 -3.53
CA SER A 124 12.09 6.30 -4.47
C SER A 124 11.82 7.67 -3.83
N ALA A 125 11.35 7.73 -2.57
CA ALA A 125 11.29 8.98 -1.81
C ALA A 125 12.69 9.49 -1.41
N TYR A 126 13.72 8.64 -1.39
CA TYR A 126 15.09 9.06 -1.13
C TYR A 126 15.70 9.72 -2.37
N ALA A 127 16.51 10.75 -2.17
CA ALA A 127 17.24 11.46 -3.22
C ALA A 127 18.47 10.65 -3.67
N ILE A 128 18.23 9.47 -4.20
CA ILE A 128 19.23 8.50 -4.65
C ILE A 128 18.97 8.19 -6.12
N GLU A 129 20.00 8.39 -6.94
CA GLU A 129 19.89 8.32 -8.39
C GLU A 129 19.45 6.91 -8.85
N GLY A 130 20.07 5.87 -8.29
CA GLY A 130 19.76 4.47 -8.59
C GLY A 130 18.37 3.97 -8.20
N PHE A 131 17.59 4.75 -7.43
CA PHE A 131 16.19 4.42 -7.13
C PHE A 131 15.20 4.96 -8.17
N GLY A 132 15.68 5.74 -9.15
CA GLY A 132 14.90 6.15 -10.31
C GLY A 132 14.79 5.03 -11.35
N TYR A 133 13.69 5.02 -12.11
CA TYR A 133 13.48 4.02 -13.16
C TYR A 133 14.54 4.07 -14.26
N GLU A 134 15.02 5.26 -14.62
CA GLU A 134 16.00 5.45 -15.69
C GLU A 134 17.41 5.00 -15.29
N ASN A 135 17.73 5.07 -14.00
CA ASN A 135 19.07 4.85 -13.46
C ASN A 135 19.17 3.59 -12.60
N TRP A 136 18.22 2.67 -12.71
CA TRP A 136 18.15 1.46 -11.89
C TRP A 136 19.44 0.62 -11.89
N GLN A 137 20.23 0.69 -12.96
CA GLN A 137 21.52 -0.01 -13.08
C GLN A 137 22.56 0.48 -12.07
N ARG A 138 22.39 1.71 -11.54
CA ARG A 138 23.28 2.31 -10.55
C ARG A 138 23.05 1.76 -9.14
N ILE A 139 21.97 1.01 -8.91
CA ILE A 139 21.56 0.50 -7.59
C ILE A 139 22.67 -0.22 -6.82
N LEU A 140 23.52 -0.98 -7.52
CA LEU A 140 24.62 -1.75 -6.92
C LEU A 140 25.77 -0.87 -6.43
N TRP A 141 25.78 0.40 -6.83
CA TRP A 141 26.81 1.39 -6.50
C TRP A 141 26.31 2.45 -5.52
N GLU A 142 25.03 2.37 -5.11
CA GLU A 142 24.46 3.32 -4.16
C GLU A 142 24.90 2.99 -2.72
N PRO A 143 25.09 4.01 -1.87
CA PRO A 143 25.45 3.82 -0.48
C PRO A 143 24.33 3.11 0.29
N MET A 144 24.67 2.55 1.45
CA MET A 144 23.68 2.01 2.37
C MET A 144 22.74 3.11 2.85
N VAL A 145 21.44 2.86 2.73
CA VAL A 145 20.36 3.82 3.01
C VAL A 145 19.69 3.49 4.34
N ASN A 146 19.29 4.53 5.07
CA ASN A 146 18.48 4.41 6.28
C ASN A 146 17.45 5.56 6.36
N GLU A 147 16.69 5.61 7.44
CA GLU A 147 15.60 6.57 7.66
C GLU A 147 16.06 8.04 7.70
N SER A 148 17.34 8.28 7.99
CA SER A 148 17.95 9.62 8.01
C SER A 148 18.48 10.08 6.64
N THR A 149 18.40 9.22 5.63
CA THR A 149 18.85 9.56 4.27
C THR A 149 17.98 10.65 3.66
N THR A 150 18.62 11.61 3.00
CA THR A 150 17.96 12.73 2.33
C THR A 150 16.87 12.27 1.39
N ARG A 151 15.71 12.91 1.47
CA ARG A 151 14.57 12.67 0.57
C ARG A 151 14.57 13.63 -0.61
N VAL A 152 13.86 13.25 -1.65
CA VAL A 152 13.58 14.12 -2.80
C VAL A 152 12.85 15.36 -2.29
N SER A 153 13.39 16.53 -2.59
CA SER A 153 12.78 17.81 -2.30
C SER A 153 12.23 18.44 -3.58
N PRO A 154 11.19 19.30 -3.49
CA PRO A 154 10.75 20.08 -4.63
C PRO A 154 11.87 20.95 -5.22
N PRO A 155 11.93 21.11 -6.55
CA PRO A 155 12.73 22.15 -7.20
C PRO A 155 12.35 23.56 -6.73
N GLU A 156 13.24 24.54 -6.94
CA GLU A 156 13.01 25.94 -6.50
C GLU A 156 11.80 26.61 -7.19
N ASP A 157 11.51 26.24 -8.43
CA ASP A 157 10.39 26.75 -9.23
C ASP A 157 9.09 25.96 -9.03
N TRP A 158 9.10 24.92 -8.20
CA TRP A 158 7.93 24.07 -7.96
C TRP A 158 6.98 24.67 -6.93
N SER A 159 5.68 24.59 -7.21
CA SER A 159 4.61 25.06 -6.34
C SER A 159 3.60 23.97 -5.98
N MET A 160 2.98 24.11 -4.81
CA MET A 160 1.89 23.21 -4.40
C MET A 160 0.74 23.28 -5.41
N GLY A 161 0.37 22.13 -5.97
CA GLY A 161 -0.60 22.01 -7.06
C GLY A 161 0.02 21.45 -8.34
N ASP A 162 1.33 21.67 -8.53
CA ASP A 162 2.07 21.19 -9.69
C ASP A 162 2.17 19.66 -9.69
N GLU A 163 2.38 19.11 -10.88
CA GLU A 163 2.71 17.70 -11.05
C GLU A 163 4.05 17.39 -10.39
N ALA A 164 4.15 16.19 -9.82
CA ALA A 164 5.34 15.75 -9.11
C ALA A 164 5.83 14.42 -9.70
N THR A 165 7.15 14.25 -9.77
CA THR A 165 7.73 12.95 -10.10
C THR A 165 7.35 11.93 -9.03
N TYR A 166 7.38 10.63 -9.35
CA TYR A 166 6.98 9.58 -8.42
C TYR A 166 7.68 9.68 -7.05
N GLY A 167 8.99 9.91 -7.05
CA GLY A 167 9.76 10.08 -5.81
C GLY A 167 9.33 11.30 -5.00
N LEU A 168 9.14 12.43 -5.67
CA LEU A 168 8.65 13.66 -5.04
C LEU A 168 7.22 13.50 -4.51
N THR A 169 6.32 12.85 -5.27
CA THR A 169 4.97 12.52 -4.81
C THR A 169 5.01 11.72 -3.50
N LYS A 170 5.91 10.74 -3.39
CA LYS A 170 6.06 9.95 -2.17
C LYS A 170 6.60 10.78 -1.01
N ALA A 171 7.66 11.56 -1.22
CA ALA A 171 8.21 12.45 -0.20
C ALA A 171 7.15 13.45 0.34
N LEU A 172 6.43 14.13 -0.56
CA LEU A 172 5.34 15.05 -0.20
C LEU A 172 4.22 14.34 0.56
N SER A 173 3.82 13.14 0.13
CA SER A 173 2.77 12.36 0.80
C SER A 173 3.14 12.00 2.24
N GLU A 174 4.41 11.67 2.49
CA GLU A 174 4.92 11.41 3.84
C GLU A 174 4.83 12.66 4.72
N ASP A 175 5.24 13.82 4.20
CA ASP A 175 5.22 15.08 4.94
C ASP A 175 3.79 15.49 5.30
N ILE A 176 2.85 15.33 4.37
CA ILE A 176 1.42 15.54 4.60
C ILE A 176 0.91 14.64 5.72
N VAL A 177 1.21 13.33 5.68
CA VAL A 177 0.77 12.38 6.70
C VAL A 177 1.37 12.71 8.05
N HIS A 178 2.67 13.05 8.12
CA HIS A 178 3.32 13.47 9.36
C HIS A 178 2.71 14.74 9.96
N ALA A 179 2.39 15.73 9.14
CA ALA A 179 1.77 16.97 9.59
C ALA A 179 0.33 16.77 10.10
N VAL A 180 -0.41 15.82 9.53
CA VAL A 180 -1.82 15.58 9.91
C VAL A 180 -1.94 14.60 11.09
N PHE A 181 -1.08 13.58 11.15
CA PHE A 181 -1.09 12.50 12.15
C PHE A 181 0.23 12.45 12.95
N PRO A 182 0.59 13.51 13.70
CA PRO A 182 1.81 13.53 14.48
C PRO A 182 1.79 12.40 15.52
N SER A 183 2.86 11.61 15.56
CA SER A 183 3.02 10.43 16.44
C SER A 183 1.98 9.32 16.28
N ARG A 184 1.09 9.41 15.28
CA ARG A 184 0.01 8.47 14.98
C ARG A 184 0.02 8.02 13.53
N CYS A 185 1.22 7.94 12.96
CA CYS A 185 1.42 7.44 11.62
C CYS A 185 2.59 6.48 11.53
N THR A 186 2.55 5.62 10.51
CA THR A 186 3.65 4.76 10.12
C THR A 186 3.88 4.90 8.63
N ILE A 187 5.11 5.22 8.26
CA ILE A 187 5.54 5.31 6.87
C ILE A 187 6.33 4.06 6.54
N VAL A 188 5.87 3.29 5.55
CA VAL A 188 6.59 2.12 5.06
C VAL A 188 7.19 2.48 3.70
N ARG A 189 8.51 2.42 3.55
CA ARG A 189 9.24 2.69 2.30
C ARG A 189 9.74 1.38 1.67
N PRO A 190 8.84 0.57 1.06
CA PRO A 190 9.26 -0.67 0.43
C PRO A 190 10.16 -0.39 -0.79
N GLY A 191 11.02 -1.35 -1.08
CA GLY A 191 11.65 -1.48 -2.39
C GLY A 191 10.65 -1.93 -3.45
N LEU A 192 11.13 -2.62 -4.48
CA LEU A 192 10.25 -3.17 -5.50
C LEU A 192 9.36 -4.26 -4.90
N ILE A 193 8.04 -4.07 -4.99
CA ILE A 193 7.06 -5.09 -4.64
C ILE A 193 6.74 -5.88 -5.90
N VAL A 194 6.89 -7.20 -5.83
CA VAL A 194 6.64 -8.14 -6.92
C VAL A 194 5.77 -9.29 -6.43
N GLY A 195 5.05 -9.95 -7.34
CA GLY A 195 4.28 -11.15 -7.03
C GLY A 195 2.94 -11.25 -7.77
N PRO A 196 2.08 -12.20 -7.38
CA PRO A 196 0.81 -12.43 -8.05
C PRO A 196 -0.06 -11.16 -8.15
N GLY A 197 -0.48 -10.83 -9.37
CA GLY A 197 -1.27 -9.64 -9.68
C GLY A 197 -0.45 -8.39 -9.99
N ASP A 198 0.89 -8.49 -10.06
CA ASP A 198 1.76 -7.40 -10.51
C ASP A 198 1.49 -7.10 -11.99
N PRO A 199 1.03 -5.89 -12.35
CA PRO A 199 0.76 -5.53 -13.73
C PRO A 199 2.02 -5.09 -14.50
N THR A 200 3.18 -4.98 -13.83
CA THR A 200 4.39 -4.39 -14.40
C THR A 200 5.35 -5.41 -14.98
N ASP A 201 5.10 -6.71 -14.77
CA ASP A 201 5.95 -7.84 -15.18
C ASP A 201 7.44 -7.69 -14.79
N ARG A 202 7.75 -6.90 -13.75
CA ARG A 202 9.14 -6.63 -13.36
C ARG A 202 9.83 -7.86 -12.76
N PHE A 203 9.07 -8.87 -12.39
CA PHE A 203 9.59 -10.12 -11.83
C PHE A 203 10.14 -11.07 -12.91
N THR A 204 9.60 -11.07 -14.14
CA THR A 204 10.02 -12.03 -15.19
C THR A 204 11.41 -11.74 -15.75
N TYR A 205 12.00 -10.57 -15.45
CA TYR A 205 13.40 -10.32 -15.77
C TYR A 205 14.37 -11.20 -14.94
N TRP A 206 13.94 -11.77 -13.80
CA TRP A 206 14.85 -12.38 -12.81
C TRP A 206 14.58 -13.86 -12.44
N PRO A 207 13.95 -14.65 -13.31
CA PRO A 207 14.51 -15.97 -13.60
C PRO A 207 14.27 -16.40 -15.06
N VAL A 208 15.16 -15.99 -15.96
CA VAL A 208 15.39 -16.67 -17.25
C VAL A 208 16.87 -16.99 -17.39
#